data_AF-A0AB72XII0-F1
#
_entry.id   AF-A0AB72XII0-F1
#
_cell.length_a   1.000
_cell.length_b   1.000
_cell.length_c   1.000
_cell.angle_alpha   90.00
_cell.angle_beta   90.00
_cell.angle_gamma   90.00
#
_symmetry.space_group_name_H-M   'P 1'
#
loop_
_entity.id
_entity.type
_entity.pdbx_description
1 polymer ?
#
loop_
_entity_poly.entity_id
_entity_poly.type
_entity_poly.pdbx_seq_one_letter_code
_entity_poly.pdbx_strand_id
1 'polypeptide(L)'
;MTLAAEPHPAPPQQPTVAWSEPDVDRRVEFWPTVAIRSALESADIATWQRIAAALKRDPYGRTARQVEEVLEGAPATGIANAFWEVLDRARTHLDANERAEVARQVGLLLDRSGLQRQEFASRIGVTAQDLTAYLDGSVSPSASLMIRMRRLSDRFVRAKSVRAADS
;
A
#
# COMPACT_ATOMS: atom_id res chain seq x y z
N MET A 1 -6.69 80.19 -3.16
CA MET A 1 -7.36 79.27 -4.10
C MET A 1 -6.27 78.47 -4.79
N THR A 2 -6.16 77.15 -4.85
CA THR A 2 -6.67 76.00 -4.11
C THR A 2 -5.67 74.90 -4.50
N LEU A 3 -4.90 74.32 -3.55
CA LEU A 3 -3.96 73.24 -3.85
C LEU A 3 -4.77 71.98 -4.18
N ALA A 4 -4.71 71.50 -5.42
CA ALA A 4 -5.32 70.24 -5.82
C ALA A 4 -4.38 69.09 -5.44
N ALA A 5 -4.79 68.28 -4.46
CA ALA A 5 -4.10 67.04 -4.10
C ALA A 5 -4.33 65.98 -5.19
N GLU A 6 -3.25 65.34 -5.64
CA GLU A 6 -3.31 64.17 -6.51
C GLU A 6 -3.94 62.97 -5.76
N PRO A 7 -4.75 62.13 -6.44
CA PRO A 7 -5.33 60.95 -5.83
C PRO A 7 -4.26 59.86 -5.65
N HIS A 8 -4.16 59.36 -4.42
CA HIS A 8 -3.32 58.21 -4.05
C HIS A 8 -3.80 56.94 -4.76
N PRO A 9 -2.94 56.13 -5.38
CA PRO A 9 -3.35 54.88 -6.01
C PRO A 9 -3.82 53.90 -4.94
N ALA A 10 -4.96 53.25 -5.19
CA ALA A 10 -5.51 52.22 -4.30
C ALA A 10 -4.49 51.08 -4.11
N PRO A 11 -4.36 50.50 -2.90
CA PRO A 11 -3.52 49.34 -2.69
C PRO A 11 -3.98 48.18 -3.60
N PRO A 12 -3.06 47.37 -4.13
CA PRO A 12 -3.42 46.23 -4.96
C PRO A 12 -4.38 45.33 -4.19
N GLN A 13 -5.55 45.09 -4.77
CA GLN A 13 -6.51 44.12 -4.24
C GLN A 13 -5.81 42.76 -4.19
N GLN A 14 -5.50 42.28 -2.99
CA GLN A 14 -5.05 40.91 -2.80
C GLN A 14 -6.14 40.01 -3.40
N PRO A 15 -5.78 39.04 -4.26
CA PRO A 15 -6.76 38.09 -4.75
C PRO A 15 -7.37 37.41 -3.52
N THR A 16 -8.66 37.66 -3.31
CA THR A 16 -9.48 36.88 -2.40
C THR A 16 -9.26 35.43 -2.79
N VAL A 17 -8.63 34.66 -1.90
CA VAL A 17 -8.59 33.20 -2.04
C VAL A 17 -10.02 32.76 -1.85
N ALA A 18 -10.80 32.81 -2.93
CA ALA A 18 -12.07 32.15 -3.02
C ALA A 18 -11.75 30.68 -2.76
N TRP A 19 -12.23 30.16 -1.64
CA TRP A 19 -12.25 28.73 -1.38
C TRP A 19 -12.99 28.12 -2.56
N SER A 20 -12.23 27.69 -3.57
CA SER A 20 -12.82 27.08 -4.76
C SER A 20 -13.50 25.83 -4.25
N GLU A 21 -14.82 25.75 -4.44
CA GLU A 21 -15.57 24.53 -4.13
C GLU A 21 -14.80 23.36 -4.72
N PRO A 22 -14.51 22.32 -3.92
CA PRO A 22 -13.66 21.24 -4.37
C PRO A 22 -14.29 20.63 -5.61
N ASP A 23 -13.53 20.62 -6.71
CA ASP A 23 -13.94 19.99 -7.96
C ASP A 23 -14.09 18.48 -7.74
N VAL A 24 -15.33 18.08 -7.45
CA VAL A 24 -15.75 16.71 -7.14
C VAL A 24 -15.71 15.80 -8.38
N ASP A 25 -15.51 16.37 -9.58
CA ASP A 25 -15.29 15.62 -10.83
C ASP A 25 -13.83 15.23 -11.03
N ARG A 26 -12.90 15.83 -10.28
CA ARG A 26 -11.50 15.43 -10.28
C ARG A 26 -11.34 14.02 -9.68
N ARG A 27 -10.34 13.28 -10.17
CA ARG A 27 -9.91 12.00 -9.58
C ARG A 27 -9.57 12.18 -8.08
N VAL A 28 -10.10 11.27 -7.23
CA VAL A 28 -10.02 11.35 -5.75
C VAL A 28 -8.57 11.46 -5.24
N GLU A 29 -7.61 10.91 -5.98
CA GLU A 29 -6.19 10.96 -5.66
C GLU A 29 -5.61 12.38 -5.60
N PHE A 30 -6.30 13.34 -6.22
CA PHE A 30 -5.91 14.74 -6.25
C PHE A 30 -6.73 15.63 -5.32
N TRP A 31 -7.65 15.05 -4.54
CA TRP A 31 -8.49 15.81 -3.64
C TRP A 31 -7.67 16.32 -2.44
N PRO A 32 -7.88 17.58 -2.01
CA PRO A 32 -7.36 18.04 -0.73
C PRO A 32 -8.13 17.38 0.42
N THR A 33 -7.54 17.33 1.62
CA THR A 33 -8.17 16.69 2.80
C THR A 33 -9.54 17.31 3.13
N VAL A 34 -9.70 18.62 2.93
CA VAL A 34 -11.00 19.31 3.11
C VAL A 34 -12.10 18.78 2.19
N ALA A 35 -11.75 18.40 0.94
CA ALA A 35 -12.72 17.82 0.00
C ALA A 35 -13.13 16.41 0.42
N ILE A 36 -12.19 15.62 0.95
CA ILE A 36 -12.46 14.30 1.52
C ILE A 36 -13.39 14.44 2.73
N ARG A 37 -13.15 15.41 3.61
CA ARG A 37 -14.03 15.70 4.76
C ARG A 37 -15.46 16.03 4.31
N SER A 38 -15.61 17.01 3.41
CA SER A 38 -16.93 17.38 2.90
C SER A 38 -17.66 16.21 2.24
N ALA A 39 -16.92 15.37 1.52
CA ALA A 39 -17.50 14.21 0.87
C ALA A 39 -17.96 13.12 1.86
N LEU A 40 -17.23 12.91 2.95
CA LEU A 40 -17.63 11.97 3.99
C LEU A 40 -18.85 12.45 4.79
N GLU A 41 -19.02 13.76 4.94
CA GLU A 41 -20.15 14.36 5.67
C GLU A 41 -21.44 14.44 4.84
N SER A 42 -21.33 14.69 3.53
CA SER A 42 -22.50 15.08 2.72
C SER A 42 -22.56 14.55 1.28
N ALA A 43 -21.60 13.77 0.82
CA ALA A 43 -21.66 13.24 -0.55
C ALA A 43 -22.61 12.04 -0.70
N ASP A 44 -22.81 11.66 -1.96
CA ASP A 44 -23.62 10.52 -2.36
C ASP A 44 -22.83 9.20 -2.36
N ILE A 45 -23.56 8.09 -2.52
CA ILE A 45 -22.99 6.74 -2.54
C ILE A 45 -21.98 6.54 -3.68
N ALA A 46 -22.16 7.21 -4.82
CA ALA A 46 -21.25 7.11 -5.95
C ALA A 46 -19.88 7.71 -5.61
N THR A 47 -19.87 8.84 -4.91
CA THR A 47 -18.64 9.45 -4.41
C THR A 47 -17.96 8.58 -3.37
N TRP A 48 -18.71 7.99 -2.43
CA TRP A 48 -18.14 7.06 -1.46
C TRP A 48 -17.54 5.81 -2.12
N GLN A 49 -18.16 5.29 -3.19
CA GLN A 49 -17.61 4.20 -3.97
C GLN A 49 -16.28 4.57 -4.65
N ARG A 50 -16.15 5.80 -5.16
CA ARG A 50 -14.88 6.29 -5.74
C ARG A 50 -13.78 6.37 -4.68
N ILE A 51 -14.08 6.87 -3.50
CA ILE A 51 -13.13 6.89 -2.37
C ILE A 51 -12.76 5.45 -2.00
N ALA A 52 -13.73 4.57 -1.78
CA ALA A 52 -13.48 3.18 -1.43
C ALA A 52 -12.64 2.43 -2.49
N ALA A 53 -12.84 2.73 -3.78
CA ALA A 53 -12.04 2.17 -4.86
C ALA A 53 -10.58 2.67 -4.80
N ALA A 54 -10.35 3.95 -4.49
CA ALA A 54 -9.01 4.49 -4.30
C ALA A 54 -8.31 3.83 -3.09
N LEU A 55 -9.03 3.63 -1.98
CA LEU A 55 -8.52 2.95 -0.78
C LEU A 55 -8.14 1.49 -1.05
N LYS A 56 -8.97 0.77 -1.80
CA LYS A 56 -8.69 -0.62 -2.18
C LYS A 56 -7.47 -0.73 -3.11
N ARG A 57 -7.19 0.29 -3.92
CA ARG A 57 -6.04 0.30 -4.83
C ARG A 57 -4.73 0.59 -4.10
N ASP A 58 -4.75 1.49 -3.12
CA ASP A 58 -3.57 1.89 -2.35
C ASP A 58 -3.94 2.17 -0.87
N PRO A 59 -3.99 1.14 -0.01
CA PRO A 59 -4.46 1.25 1.37
C PRO A 59 -3.47 1.95 2.33
N TYR A 60 -2.25 2.22 1.86
CA TYR A 60 -1.24 3.01 2.59
C TYR A 60 -0.91 4.34 1.91
N GLY A 61 -1.54 4.61 0.77
CA GLY A 61 -1.33 5.78 -0.05
C GLY A 61 -1.88 7.07 0.53
N ARG A 62 -1.67 8.16 -0.22
CA ARG A 62 -2.07 9.51 0.18
C ARG A 62 -3.56 9.63 0.54
N THR A 63 -4.45 9.11 -0.31
CA THR A 63 -5.90 9.17 -0.07
C THR A 63 -6.29 8.39 1.18
N ALA A 64 -5.66 7.24 1.44
CA ALA A 64 -5.89 6.49 2.68
C ALA A 64 -5.51 7.31 3.92
N ARG A 65 -4.35 7.97 3.91
CA ARG A 65 -3.92 8.86 5.01
C ARG A 65 -4.87 10.03 5.23
N GLN A 66 -5.35 10.66 4.16
CA GLN A 66 -6.33 11.75 4.26
C GLN A 66 -7.66 11.27 4.84
N VAL A 67 -8.13 10.08 4.43
CA VAL A 67 -9.35 9.49 4.99
C VAL A 67 -9.16 9.16 6.47
N GLU A 68 -8.06 8.51 6.85
CA GLU A 68 -7.74 8.24 8.27
C GLU A 68 -7.76 9.52 9.12
N GLU A 69 -7.07 10.57 8.67
CA GLU A 69 -7.05 11.87 9.35
C GLU A 69 -8.46 12.46 9.55
N VAL A 70 -9.32 12.34 8.54
CA VAL A 70 -10.71 12.79 8.65
C VAL A 70 -11.51 11.91 9.62
N LEU A 71 -11.35 10.59 9.54
CA LEU A 71 -12.08 9.63 10.36
C LEU A 71 -11.69 9.70 11.84
N GLU A 72 -10.42 9.97 12.17
CA GLU A 72 -9.96 10.14 13.55
C GLU A 72 -10.66 11.31 14.26
N GLY A 73 -11.00 12.37 13.52
CA GLY A 73 -11.75 13.52 14.03
C GLY A 73 -13.27 13.45 13.86
N ALA A 74 -13.78 12.40 13.23
CA ALA A 74 -15.20 12.26 12.92
C ALA A 74 -15.97 11.55 14.05
N PRO A 75 -17.24 11.89 14.30
CA PRO A 75 -18.09 11.09 15.17
C PRO A 75 -18.26 9.68 14.59
N ALA A 76 -18.40 8.69 15.47
CA ALA A 76 -18.61 7.29 15.11
C ALA A 76 -19.98 7.08 14.43
N THR A 77 -20.02 7.39 13.14
CA THR A 77 -21.16 7.25 12.25
C THR A 77 -21.05 5.95 11.46
N GLY A 78 -22.18 5.45 10.93
CA GLY A 78 -22.18 4.23 10.11
C GLY A 78 -21.26 4.33 8.88
N ILE A 79 -21.16 5.52 8.27
CA ILE A 79 -20.28 5.78 7.14
C ILE A 79 -18.81 5.76 7.59
N ALA A 80 -18.47 6.43 8.70
CA ALA A 80 -17.10 6.42 9.23
C ALA A 80 -16.63 5.00 9.55
N ASN A 81 -17.47 4.20 10.21
CA ASN A 81 -17.17 2.79 10.49
C ASN A 81 -17.02 1.97 9.19
N ALA A 82 -17.87 2.20 8.19
CA ALA A 82 -17.75 1.52 6.90
C ALA A 82 -16.42 1.82 6.20
N PHE A 83 -15.91 3.06 6.29
CA PHE A 83 -14.61 3.40 5.72
C PHE A 83 -13.43 2.80 6.50
N TRP A 84 -13.52 2.71 7.83
CA TRP A 84 -12.55 1.96 8.63
C TRP A 84 -12.50 0.48 8.22
N GLU A 85 -13.66 -0.16 8.06
CA GLU A 85 -13.77 -1.55 7.59
C GLU A 85 -13.21 -1.73 6.17
N VAL A 86 -13.44 -0.77 5.27
CA VAL A 86 -12.84 -0.80 3.92
C VAL A 86 -11.32 -0.74 4.00
N LEU A 87 -10.75 0.10 4.85
CA LEU A 87 -9.30 0.20 5.05
C LEU A 87 -8.72 -1.10 5.62
N ASP A 88 -9.30 -1.62 6.69
CA ASP A 88 -8.83 -2.85 7.34
C ASP A 88 -8.86 -4.04 6.38
N ARG A 89 -9.98 -4.19 5.66
CA ARG A 89 -10.10 -5.27 4.67
C ARG A 89 -9.14 -5.12 3.51
N ALA A 90 -8.92 -3.89 3.02
CA ALA A 90 -7.96 -3.64 1.95
C ALA A 90 -6.52 -3.98 2.39
N ARG A 91 -6.14 -3.65 3.63
CA ARG A 91 -4.83 -3.99 4.21
C ARG A 91 -4.65 -5.48 4.40
N THR A 92 -5.66 -6.16 4.94
CA THR A 92 -5.66 -7.62 5.07
C THR A 92 -5.49 -8.32 3.73
N HIS A 93 -6.19 -7.84 2.68
CA HIS A 93 -6.02 -8.39 1.34
C HIS A 93 -4.62 -8.12 0.75
N LEU A 94 -4.05 -6.94 1.02
CA LEU A 94 -2.69 -6.61 0.58
C LEU A 94 -1.66 -7.53 1.27
N ASP A 95 -1.71 -7.68 2.60
CA ASP A 95 -0.83 -8.59 3.35
C ASP A 95 -0.92 -10.03 2.81
N ALA A 96 -2.14 -10.53 2.57
CA ALA A 96 -2.33 -11.86 2.00
C ALA A 96 -1.70 -12.01 0.61
N ASN A 97 -1.82 -10.98 -0.25
CA ASN A 97 -1.21 -10.98 -1.58
C ASN A 97 0.33 -10.95 -1.51
N GLU A 98 0.89 -10.14 -0.61
CA GLU A 98 2.34 -10.04 -0.38
C GLU A 98 2.89 -11.37 0.14
N ARG A 99 2.21 -12.01 1.10
CA ARG A 99 2.57 -13.35 1.60
C ARG A 99 2.52 -14.41 0.50
N ALA A 100 1.51 -14.36 -0.37
CA ALA A 100 1.44 -15.25 -1.52
C ALA A 100 2.59 -15.03 -2.52
N GLU A 101 3.05 -13.79 -2.71
CA GLU A 101 4.25 -13.51 -3.52
C GLU A 101 5.51 -14.07 -2.88
N VAL A 102 5.68 -13.89 -1.56
CA VAL A 102 6.82 -14.48 -0.85
C VAL A 102 6.80 -16.01 -0.95
N ALA A 103 5.63 -16.65 -0.81
CA ALA A 103 5.47 -18.09 -0.98
C ALA A 103 5.91 -18.57 -2.38
N ARG A 104 5.52 -17.84 -3.44
CA ARG A 104 5.99 -18.11 -4.81
C ARG A 104 7.51 -18.02 -4.90
N GLN A 105 8.13 -17.02 -4.30
CA GLN A 105 9.59 -16.88 -4.30
C GLN A 105 10.29 -18.03 -3.57
N VAL A 106 9.75 -18.48 -2.42
CA VAL A 106 10.28 -19.65 -1.70
C VAL A 106 10.19 -20.90 -2.56
N GLY A 107 9.05 -21.12 -3.23
CA GLY A 107 8.86 -22.24 -4.17
C GLY A 107 9.90 -22.24 -5.30
N LEU A 108 10.11 -21.08 -5.94
CA LEU A 108 11.12 -20.94 -7.00
C LEU A 108 12.54 -21.27 -6.51
N LEU A 109 12.90 -20.85 -5.29
CA LEU A 109 14.22 -21.14 -4.71
C LEU A 109 14.41 -22.63 -4.41
N LEU A 110 13.36 -23.29 -3.91
CA LEU A 110 13.33 -24.74 -3.70
C LEU A 110 13.50 -25.48 -5.02
N ASP A 111 12.65 -25.20 -6.01
CA ASP A 111 12.66 -25.88 -7.31
C ASP A 111 14.02 -25.72 -8.01
N ARG A 112 14.55 -24.49 -8.01
CA ARG A 112 15.87 -24.17 -8.57
C ARG A 112 17.01 -24.92 -7.88
N SER A 113 16.89 -25.20 -6.58
CA SER A 113 17.92 -25.93 -5.84
C SER A 113 17.96 -27.42 -6.20
N GLY A 114 16.85 -27.97 -6.71
CA GLY A 114 16.69 -29.41 -6.97
C GLY A 114 16.67 -30.28 -5.72
N LEU A 115 16.58 -29.67 -4.53
CA LEU A 115 16.50 -30.38 -3.26
C LEU A 115 15.08 -30.85 -2.97
N GLN A 116 14.97 -31.96 -2.25
CA GLN A 116 13.71 -32.37 -1.64
C GLN A 116 13.32 -31.40 -0.50
N ARG A 117 12.02 -31.25 -0.24
CA ARG A 117 11.49 -30.31 0.77
C ARG A 117 12.15 -30.48 2.15
N GLN A 118 12.26 -31.71 2.64
CA GLN A 118 12.87 -31.97 3.95
C GLN A 118 14.35 -31.57 4.02
N GLU A 119 15.10 -31.87 2.96
CA GLU A 119 16.52 -31.51 2.88
C GLU A 119 16.69 -29.99 2.79
N PHE A 120 15.85 -29.33 2.01
CA PHE A 120 15.85 -27.87 1.92
C PHE A 120 15.56 -27.21 3.27
N ALA A 121 14.52 -27.67 3.98
CA ALA A 121 14.15 -27.19 5.32
C ALA A 121 15.32 -27.33 6.31
N SER A 122 15.92 -28.53 6.37
CA SER A 122 17.07 -28.82 7.22
C SER A 122 18.25 -27.88 6.93
N ARG A 123 18.59 -27.69 5.65
CA ARG A 123 19.71 -26.83 5.20
C ARG A 123 19.52 -25.35 5.50
N ILE A 124 18.28 -24.87 5.54
CA ILE A 124 17.98 -23.48 5.93
C ILE A 124 17.72 -23.35 7.45
N GLY A 125 17.71 -24.45 8.19
CA GLY A 125 17.59 -24.48 9.64
C GLY A 125 16.16 -24.28 10.16
N VAL A 126 15.17 -24.81 9.46
CA VAL A 126 13.75 -24.77 9.87
C VAL A 126 13.12 -26.16 9.81
N THR A 127 11.96 -26.34 10.44
CA THR A 127 11.24 -27.61 10.37
C THR A 127 10.54 -27.77 9.02
N ALA A 128 10.17 -29.00 8.66
CA ALA A 128 9.36 -29.25 7.46
C ALA A 128 7.97 -28.58 7.53
N GLN A 129 7.42 -28.42 8.74
CA GLN A 129 6.16 -27.72 8.98
C GLN A 129 6.31 -26.22 8.71
N ASP A 130 7.39 -25.59 9.21
CA ASP A 130 7.66 -24.17 8.95
C ASP A 130 7.85 -23.91 7.44
N LEU A 131 8.60 -24.79 6.75
CA LEU A 131 8.75 -24.68 5.31
C LEU A 131 7.41 -24.82 4.58
N THR A 132 6.52 -25.68 5.06
CA THR A 132 5.17 -25.83 4.49
C THR A 132 4.37 -24.54 4.68
N ALA A 133 4.41 -23.94 5.88
CA ALA A 133 3.74 -22.67 6.18
C ALA A 133 4.28 -21.49 5.34
N TYR A 134 5.55 -21.54 4.93
CA TYR A 134 6.10 -20.55 3.99
C TYR A 134 5.63 -20.79 2.56
N LEU A 135 5.55 -22.05 2.12
CA LEU A 135 5.14 -22.42 0.77
C LEU A 135 3.64 -22.21 0.52
N ASP A 136 2.80 -22.33 1.54
CA ASP A 136 1.37 -22.04 1.44
C ASP A 136 1.02 -20.57 1.75
N GLY A 137 2.00 -19.77 2.17
CA GLY A 137 1.82 -18.35 2.50
C GLY A 137 1.15 -18.10 3.85
N SER A 138 0.98 -19.12 4.69
CA SER A 138 0.44 -19.01 6.07
C SER A 138 1.36 -18.24 7.00
N VAL A 139 2.65 -18.16 6.70
CA VAL A 139 3.62 -17.31 7.40
C VAL A 139 4.62 -16.77 6.37
N SER A 140 5.04 -15.52 6.51
CA SER A 140 6.19 -15.01 5.74
C SER A 140 7.51 -15.34 6.45
N PRO A 141 8.50 -15.95 5.77
CA PRO A 141 9.84 -16.07 6.31
C PRO A 141 10.46 -14.68 6.56
N SER A 142 11.38 -14.61 7.53
CA SER A 142 12.15 -13.38 7.76
C SER A 142 13.06 -13.06 6.57
N ALA A 143 13.41 -11.78 6.42
CA ALA A 143 14.32 -11.33 5.36
C ALA A 143 15.69 -12.07 5.40
N SER A 144 16.22 -12.33 6.61
CA SER A 144 17.46 -13.08 6.77
C SER A 144 17.34 -14.53 6.32
N LEU A 145 16.17 -15.16 6.51
CA LEU A 145 15.89 -16.51 6.04
C LEU A 145 15.74 -16.55 4.51
N MET A 146 15.09 -15.56 3.90
CA MET A 146 15.03 -15.41 2.44
C MET A 146 16.42 -15.33 1.79
N ILE A 147 17.33 -14.55 2.40
CA ILE A 147 18.73 -14.47 1.94
C ILE A 147 19.42 -15.83 2.04
N ARG A 148 19.19 -16.60 3.12
CA ARG A 148 19.76 -17.93 3.31
C ARG A 148 19.26 -18.92 2.27
N MET A 149 17.95 -18.95 2.00
CA MET A 149 17.33 -19.77 0.96
C MET A 149 17.93 -19.45 -0.42
N ARG A 150 18.08 -18.17 -0.76
CA ARG A 150 18.70 -17.74 -2.03
C ARG A 150 20.13 -18.23 -2.16
N ARG A 151 20.97 -18.02 -1.13
CA ARG A 151 22.36 -18.50 -1.11
C ARG A 151 22.45 -20.02 -1.21
N LEU A 152 21.55 -20.75 -0.56
CA LEU A 152 21.48 -22.21 -0.66
C LEU A 152 21.19 -22.63 -2.10
N SER A 153 20.13 -22.08 -2.69
CA SER A 153 19.74 -22.37 -4.07
C SER A 153 20.88 -22.08 -5.07
N ASP A 154 21.53 -20.92 -4.94
CA ASP A 154 22.66 -20.52 -5.79
C ASP A 154 23.87 -21.47 -5.71
N ARG A 155 24.14 -22.05 -4.54
CA ARG A 155 25.23 -23.02 -4.37
C ARG A 155 24.94 -24.31 -5.12
N PHE A 156 23.70 -24.79 -5.07
CA PHE A 156 23.31 -26.03 -5.75
C PHE A 156 23.26 -25.90 -7.26
N VAL A 157 22.79 -24.75 -7.76
CA VAL A 157 22.86 -24.45 -9.20
C VAL A 157 24.31 -24.46 -9.69
N ARG A 158 25.23 -23.78 -8.98
CA ARG A 158 26.66 -23.77 -9.35
C ARG A 158 27.27 -25.17 -9.32
N ALA A 159 26.99 -25.95 -8.28
CA ALA A 159 27.50 -27.32 -8.17
C ALA A 159 27.00 -28.22 -9.32
N LYS A 160 25.75 -28.05 -9.75
CA LYS A 160 25.18 -28.77 -10.90
C LYS A 160 25.88 -28.36 -12.21
N SER A 161 26.13 -27.07 -12.41
CA SER A 161 26.81 -26.57 -13.61
C SER A 161 28.26 -27.06 -13.71
N VAL A 162 29.01 -27.08 -12.61
CA VAL A 162 30.39 -27.61 -12.60
C VAL A 162 30.40 -29.09 -12.99
N ARG A 163 29.54 -29.91 -12.38
CA ARG A 163 29.44 -31.35 -12.72
C ARG A 163 29.08 -31.61 -14.19
N ALA A 164 28.25 -30.75 -14.78
CA ALA A 164 27.87 -30.86 -16.18
C ALA A 164 28.98 -30.44 -17.15
N ALA A 165 29.95 -29.61 -16.71
CA ALA A 165 31.11 -29.23 -17.52
C ALA A 165 32.23 -30.28 -17.47
N ASP A 166 32.28 -31.07 -16.39
CA ASP A 166 33.26 -32.14 -16.17
C ASP A 166 32.83 -33.50 -16.76
N SER A 167 31.61 -33.60 -17.34
CA SER A 167 31.06 -34.82 -17.98
C SER A 167 31.04 -34.69 -19.49
#